data_AF-A0A4U5NF23-F1
#
_entry.id   AF-A0A4U5NF23-F1
#
_cell.length_a   1.000
_cell.length_b   1.000
_cell.length_c   1.000
_cell.angle_alpha   90.00
_cell.angle_beta   90.00
_cell.angle_gamma   90.00
#
_symmetry.space_group_name_H-M   'P 1'
#
loop_
_entity.id
_entity.type
_entity.pdbx_description
1 polymer ?
#
loop_
_entity_poly.entity_id
_entity_poly.type
_entity_poly.pdbx_seq_one_letter_code
_entity_poly.pdbx_strand_id
1 'polypeptide(L)'
;MPKQEFEFVDMMGPLVAAGIFIVCLFLLSVCINFTCIKEDDDRTVYEKFGSRWNIKLGVHTPRRRLQQREKQRQDHQKSVLHGVTDL
;
A
#
# COMPACT_ATOMS: atom_id res chain seq x y z
N MET A 1 8.58 -26.65 -48.50
CA MET A 1 7.67 -26.36 -47.39
C MET A 1 6.95 -25.05 -47.71
N PRO A 2 5.62 -24.99 -47.63
CA PRO A 2 4.90 -23.72 -47.82
C PRO A 2 5.41 -22.71 -46.77
N LYS A 3 5.60 -21.45 -47.18
CA LYS A 3 5.98 -20.38 -46.26
C LYS A 3 4.78 -20.12 -45.34
N GLN A 4 5.01 -20.20 -44.04
CA GLN A 4 4.02 -19.79 -43.05
C GLN A 4 4.00 -18.25 -43.02
N GLU A 5 2.88 -17.68 -43.44
CA GLU A 5 2.57 -16.27 -43.23
C GLU A 5 2.22 -16.10 -41.75
N PHE A 6 3.02 -15.31 -41.03
CA PHE A 6 2.78 -15.01 -39.61
C PHE A 6 2.12 -13.65 -39.51
N GLU A 7 0.99 -13.59 -38.81
CA GLU A 7 0.40 -12.31 -38.47
C GLU A 7 1.11 -11.70 -37.27
N PHE A 8 1.00 -10.37 -37.12
CA PHE A 8 1.62 -9.66 -36.01
C PHE A 8 1.18 -10.22 -34.64
N VAL A 9 -0.07 -10.70 -34.55
CA VAL A 9 -0.63 -11.30 -33.32
C VAL A 9 0.09 -12.61 -32.96
N ASP A 10 0.51 -13.41 -33.93
CA ASP A 10 1.25 -14.65 -33.69
C ASP A 10 2.61 -14.40 -33.03
N MET A 11 3.17 -13.20 -33.24
CA MET A 11 4.43 -12.77 -32.63
C MET A 11 4.27 -12.12 -31.25
N MET A 12 3.05 -11.81 -30.82
CA MET A 12 2.78 -11.14 -29.53
C MET A 12 2.80 -12.10 -28.33
N GLY A 13 2.84 -13.41 -28.56
CA GLY A 13 2.86 -14.44 -27.51
C GLY A 13 3.87 -14.17 -26.38
N PRO A 14 5.15 -13.87 -26.67
CA PRO A 14 6.14 -13.54 -25.65
C PRO A 14 5.79 -12.29 -24.83
N LEU A 15 5.23 -11.25 -25.47
CA LEU A 15 4.85 -10.02 -24.78
C LEU A 15 3.67 -10.26 -23.83
N VAL A 16 2.67 -11.02 -24.28
CA VAL A 16 1.52 -11.41 -23.46
C VAL A 16 1.97 -12.27 -22.28
N ALA A 17 2.85 -13.25 -22.52
CA ALA A 17 3.39 -14.10 -21.46
C ALA A 17 4.18 -13.28 -20.41
N ALA A 18 5.01 -12.34 -20.85
CA ALA A 18 5.72 -11.42 -19.96
C ALA A 18 4.74 -10.54 -19.15
N GLY A 19 3.68 -10.05 -19.78
CA GLY A 19 2.61 -9.29 -19.12
C GLY A 19 1.94 -10.09 -18.01
N ILE A 20 1.54 -11.34 -18.31
CA ILE A 20 0.95 -12.24 -17.31
C ILE A 20 1.92 -12.50 -16.16
N PHE A 21 3.19 -12.78 -16.46
CA PHE A 21 4.21 -13.01 -15.45
C PHE A 21 4.39 -11.83 -14.50
N ILE A 22 4.44 -10.60 -15.03
CA ILE A 22 4.53 -9.37 -14.23
C ILE A 22 3.30 -9.21 -13.32
N VAL A 23 2.10 -9.48 -13.86
CA VAL A 23 0.85 -9.43 -13.07
C VAL A 23 0.89 -10.46 -11.94
N CYS A 24 1.33 -11.69 -12.21
CA CYS A 24 1.49 -12.72 -11.18
C CYS A 24 2.48 -12.30 -10.08
N LEU A 25 3.65 -11.75 -10.45
CA LEU A 25 4.62 -11.25 -9.48
C LEU A 25 4.08 -10.10 -8.65
N PHE A 26 3.34 -9.18 -9.28
CA PHE A 26 2.70 -8.07 -8.57
C PHE A 26 1.70 -8.59 -7.54
N LEU A 27 0.81 -9.49 -7.93
CA LEU A 27 -0.18 -10.10 -7.02
C LEU A 27 0.50 -10.87 -5.88
N LEU A 28 1.53 -11.66 -6.18
CA LEU A 28 2.30 -12.38 -5.17
C LEU A 28 2.96 -11.42 -4.17
N SER A 29 3.54 -10.33 -4.66
CA SER A 29 4.14 -9.28 -3.83
C SER A 29 3.11 -8.62 -2.91
N VAL A 30 1.90 -8.34 -3.42
CA VAL A 30 0.79 -7.83 -2.61
C VAL A 30 0.38 -8.85 -1.54
N CYS A 31 0.22 -10.13 -1.89
CA CYS A 31 -0.11 -11.18 -0.93
C CYS A 31 0.91 -11.24 0.21
N ILE A 32 2.21 -11.33 -0.12
CA ILE A 32 3.30 -11.36 0.87
C ILE A 32 3.27 -10.12 1.76
N ASN A 33 3.05 -8.93 1.17
CA ASN A 33 2.96 -7.69 1.93
C ASN A 33 1.83 -7.67 2.96
N PHE A 34 0.71 -8.37 2.71
CA PHE A 34 -0.42 -8.44 3.64
C PHE A 34 -0.36 -9.65 4.60
N THR A 35 0.28 -10.76 4.21
CA THR A 35 0.31 -11.99 5.04
C THR A 35 1.58 -12.16 5.85
N CYS A 36 2.73 -11.69 5.37
CA CYS A 36 4.03 -12.02 5.94
C CYS A 36 4.72 -10.86 6.68
N ILE A 37 4.41 -9.61 6.33
CA ILE A 37 4.99 -8.43 6.99
C ILE A 37 4.35 -8.25 8.37
N LYS A 38 5.19 -8.13 9.40
CA LYS A 38 4.79 -7.91 10.80
C LYS A 38 5.05 -6.46 11.23
N GLU A 39 4.60 -6.12 12.44
CA GLU A 39 4.79 -4.78 13.05
C GLU A 39 6.26 -4.44 13.36
N ASP A 40 7.11 -5.46 13.48
CA ASP A 40 8.54 -5.29 13.76
C ASP A 40 9.39 -5.15 12.47
N ASP A 41 8.78 -5.37 11.30
CA ASP A 41 9.46 -5.29 10.01
C ASP A 41 9.50 -3.86 9.47
N ASP A 42 10.50 -3.58 8.62
CA ASP A 42 10.62 -2.29 7.96
C ASP A 42 9.43 -1.97 7.05
N ARG A 43 9.06 -0.68 6.98
CA ARG A 43 7.97 -0.22 6.12
C ARG A 43 8.21 -0.57 4.66
N THR A 44 7.27 -1.30 4.09
CA THR A 44 7.35 -1.70 2.68
C THR A 44 7.11 -0.53 1.73
N VAL A 45 7.45 -0.74 0.46
CA VAL A 45 7.16 0.23 -0.61
C VAL A 45 5.66 0.48 -0.72
N TYR A 46 4.82 -0.55 -0.50
CA TYR A 46 3.35 -0.42 -0.48
C TYR A 46 2.89 0.50 0.65
N GLU A 47 3.44 0.37 1.85
CA GLU A 47 3.08 1.24 2.97
C GLU A 47 3.52 2.69 2.77
N LYS A 48 4.70 2.91 2.15
CA LYS A 48 5.19 4.24 1.78
C LYS A 48 4.28 4.89 0.73
N PHE A 49 3.91 4.12 -0.30
CA PHE A 49 2.98 4.50 -1.35
C PHE A 49 1.60 4.86 -0.76
N GLY A 50 1.01 3.96 0.03
CA GLY A 50 -0.27 4.16 0.69
C GLY A 50 -0.25 5.36 1.64
N SER A 51 0.85 5.58 2.37
CA SER A 51 0.98 6.74 3.25
C SER A 51 0.95 8.08 2.50
N ARG A 52 1.32 8.14 1.22
CA ARG A 52 1.25 9.36 0.40
C ARG A 52 -0.19 9.72 0.04
N TRP A 53 -1.04 8.71 -0.21
CA TRP A 53 -2.47 8.89 -0.49
C TRP A 53 -3.38 8.62 0.71
N ASN A 54 -2.83 8.46 1.91
CA ASN A 54 -3.56 8.19 3.14
C ASN A 54 -4.34 6.85 3.16
N ILE A 55 -3.93 5.91 2.30
CA ILE A 55 -4.49 4.55 2.19
C ILE A 55 -3.69 3.60 3.10
N LYS A 56 -4.38 2.69 3.81
CA LYS A 56 -3.71 1.65 4.61
C LYS A 56 -3.35 0.48 3.69
N LEU A 57 -2.10 0.39 3.26
CA LEU A 57 -1.58 -0.68 2.38
C LEU A 57 -0.64 -1.66 3.11
N GLY A 58 -0.80 -1.78 4.42
CA GLY A 58 -0.01 -2.68 5.25
C GLY A 58 -0.39 -2.56 6.71
N VAL A 59 0.39 -3.20 7.56
CA VAL A 59 0.14 -3.29 9.00
C VAL A 59 0.32 -1.92 9.67
N HIS A 60 1.34 -1.17 9.25
CA HIS A 60 1.70 0.11 9.85
C HIS A 60 0.67 1.20 9.57
N THR A 61 0.30 1.92 10.63
CA THR A 61 -0.57 3.09 10.48
C THR A 61 0.17 4.25 9.78
N PRO A 62 -0.46 4.93 8.80
CA PRO A 62 0.12 6.11 8.16
C PRO A 62 0.45 7.19 9.19
N ARG A 63 1.65 7.78 9.07
CA ARG A 63 2.17 8.76 10.05
C ARG A 63 1.25 9.96 10.23
N ARG A 64 0.59 10.42 9.16
CA ARG A 64 -0.38 11.53 9.22
C ARG A 64 -1.55 11.24 10.16
N ARG A 65 -2.06 10.00 10.18
CA ARG A 65 -3.15 9.61 11.10
C ARG A 65 -2.69 9.55 12.55
N LEU A 66 -1.44 9.16 12.80
CA LEU A 66 -0.86 9.19 14.14
C LEU A 66 -0.76 10.63 14.66
N GLN A 67 -0.23 11.54 13.85
CA GLN A 67 -0.13 12.96 14.21
C GLN A 67 -1.50 13.61 14.45
N GLN A 68 -2.52 13.28 13.65
CA GLN A 68 -3.88 13.76 13.86
C GLN A 68 -4.47 13.25 15.18
N ARG A 69 -4.25 11.97 15.51
CA ARG A 69 -4.69 11.37 16.78
C ARG A 69 -4.00 12.02 17.99
N GLU A 70 -2.71 12.28 17.90
CA GLU A 70 -1.95 12.97 18.96
C GLU A 70 -2.47 14.39 19.18
N LYS A 71 -2.71 15.14 18.10
CA LYS A 71 -3.26 16.50 18.18
C LYS A 71 -4.65 16.50 18.82
N GLN A 72 -5.53 15.58 18.40
CA GLN A 72 -6.86 15.41 19.01
C GLN A 72 -6.80 15.10 20.52
N ARG A 73 -5.85 14.26 20.96
CA ARG A 73 -5.67 13.98 22.39
C ARG A 73 -5.24 15.22 23.17
N GLN A 74 -4.33 16.03 22.62
CA GLN A 74 -3.91 17.28 23.27
C GLN A 74 -5.07 18.28 23.37
N ASP A 75 -5.85 18.44 22.31
CA ASP A 75 -7.01 19.33 22.30
C ASP A 75 -8.07 18.87 23.31
N HIS A 76 -8.32 17.56 23.40
CA HIS A 76 -9.23 17.00 24.40
C HIS A 76 -8.71 17.23 25.83
N GLN A 77 -7.43 16.99 26.10
CA GLN A 77 -6.84 17.19 27.42
C GLN A 77 -6.89 18.66 27.87
N LYS A 78 -6.70 19.61 26.94
CA LYS A 78 -6.89 21.04 27.21
C LYS A 78 -8.35 21.37 27.55
N SER A 79 -9.31 20.80 26.83
CA SER A 79 -10.74 21.02 27.11
C SER A 79 -11.15 20.54 28.50
N VAL A 80 -10.61 19.39 28.94
CA VAL A 80 -10.85 18.85 30.28
C VAL A 80 -10.22 19.75 31.34
N LEU A 81 -8.98 20.21 31.13
CA LEU A 81 -8.29 21.08 32.08
C LEU A 81 -9.02 22.43 32.25
N HIS A 82 -9.49 23.03 31.15
CA HIS A 82 -10.21 24.30 31.19
C HIS A 82 -11.59 24.18 31.84
N GLY A 83 -12.31 23.07 31.60
CA GLY A 83 -13.59 22.80 32.25
C GLY A 83 -13.49 22.52 33.76
N VAL A 84 -12.31 22.11 34.24
CA VAL A 84 -12.03 21.94 35.68
C VAL A 84 -11.69 23.27 36.36
N THR A 85 -11.11 24.24 35.65
CA THR A 85 -10.78 25.57 36.20
C THR A 85 -11.97 26.53 36.30
N ASP A 86 -13.09 26.20 35.65
CA ASP A 86 -14.31 27.03 35.63
C ASP A 86 -15.33 26.66 36.74
N LEU A 87 -14.95 25.81 37.71
CA LEU A 87 -15.77 25.37 38.87
C LEU A 87 -15.22 25.92 40.19
#